data_AF-A0A386ZJK5-F1
#
_entry.id   AF-A0A386ZJK5-F1
#
_cell.length_a   1.000
_cell.length_b   1.000
_cell.length_c   1.000
_cell.angle_alpha   90.00
_cell.angle_beta   90.00
_cell.angle_gamma   90.00
#
_symmetry.space_group_name_H-M   'P 1'
#
loop_
_entity.id
_entity.type
_entity.pdbx_description
1 polymer ?
#
loop_
_entity_poly.entity_id
_entity_poly.type
_entity_poly.pdbx_seq_one_letter_code
_entity_poly.pdbx_strand_id
1 'polypeptide(L)'
;MDAVARLTSKGQLTVPKAIRDALELHVGDNVLFRVEGQVVVLAKTPDLLELAGSVPVPPQVRGQSWEEIREASWASQWREGEA
;
A
#
# COMPACT_ATOMS: atom_id res chain seq x y z
N MET A 1 -23.18 6.49 1.81
CA MET A 1 -23.34 7.20 0.52
C MET A 1 -23.39 6.12 -0.51
N ASP A 2 -24.45 6.11 -1.31
CA ASP A 2 -24.72 4.99 -2.21
C ASP A 2 -24.71 5.52 -3.64
N ALA A 3 -24.02 4.82 -4.54
CA ALA A 3 -23.94 5.19 -5.93
C ALA A 3 -23.94 3.93 -6.79
N VAL A 4 -24.65 3.98 -7.92
CA VAL A 4 -24.75 2.86 -8.86
C VAL A 4 -23.77 3.08 -10.01
N ALA A 5 -23.04 2.02 -10.37
CA ALA A 5 -22.20 1.97 -11.55
C ALA A 5 -22.63 0.80 -12.43
N ARG A 6 -22.50 0.96 -13.75
CA ARG A 6 -22.82 -0.08 -14.72
C ARG A 6 -21.52 -0.68 -15.27
N LEU A 7 -21.45 -2.01 -15.30
CA LEU A 7 -20.40 -2.73 -15.98
C LEU A 7 -20.54 -2.55 -17.49
N THR A 8 -19.50 -2.09 -18.17
CA THR A 8 -19.49 -1.97 -19.63
C THR A 8 -19.29 -3.33 -20.28
N SER A 9 -19.56 -3.44 -21.58
CA SER A 9 -19.27 -4.67 -22.36
C SER A 9 -17.79 -5.06 -22.37
N LYS A 10 -16.89 -4.10 -22.10
CA LYS A 10 -15.45 -4.32 -21.98
C LYS A 10 -15.02 -4.72 -20.55
N GLY A 11 -15.98 -4.94 -19.64
CA GLY A 11 -15.70 -5.32 -18.25
C GLY A 11 -15.22 -4.16 -17.37
N GLN A 12 -15.42 -2.91 -17.78
CA GLN A 12 -15.00 -1.76 -16.97
C GLN A 12 -16.14 -1.31 -16.05
N LEU A 13 -15.81 -1.01 -14.79
CA LEU A 13 -16.70 -0.34 -13.84
C LEU A 13 -16.14 1.07 -13.57
N THR A 14 -16.96 2.10 -13.77
CA THR A 14 -16.56 3.49 -13.48
C THR A 14 -16.90 3.83 -12.04
N VAL A 15 -15.92 4.27 -11.25
CA VAL A 15 -16.16 4.79 -9.90
C VAL A 15 -16.86 6.16 -10.02
N PRO A 16 -18.09 6.34 -9.49
CA PRO A 16 -18.82 7.60 -9.55
C PRO A 16 -18.08 8.74 -8.87
N LYS A 17 -18.26 9.99 -9.34
CA LYS A 17 -17.51 11.16 -8.84
C LYS A 17 -17.53 11.28 -7.32
N ALA A 18 -18.71 11.14 -6.71
CA ALA A 18 -18.85 11.30 -5.26
C ALA A 18 -18.05 10.26 -4.46
N ILE A 19 -17.89 9.04 -4.99
CA ILE A 19 -17.07 7.99 -4.36
C ILE A 19 -15.57 8.26 -4.60
N ARG A 20 -15.18 8.74 -5.79
CA ARG A 20 -13.78 9.13 -6.05
C ARG A 20 -13.33 10.25 -5.12
N ASP A 21 -14.18 11.27 -4.96
CA ASP A 21 -13.89 12.42 -4.10
C ASP A 21 -13.81 11.96 -2.62
N ALA A 22 -14.66 11.02 -2.18
CA ALA A 22 -14.61 10.48 -0.82
C ALA A 22 -13.41 9.57 -0.52
N LEU A 23 -12.84 8.93 -1.54
CA LEU A 23 -11.67 8.05 -1.44
C LEU A 23 -10.36 8.74 -1.89
N GLU A 24 -10.41 10.03 -2.23
CA GLU A 24 -9.29 10.81 -2.75
C GLU A 24 -8.56 10.12 -3.92
N LEU A 25 -9.35 9.54 -4.82
CA LEU A 25 -8.87 8.84 -6.02
C LEU A 25 -8.64 9.82 -7.17
N HIS A 26 -7.42 9.81 -7.69
CA HIS A 26 -6.97 10.61 -8.82
C HIS A 26 -6.64 9.75 -10.03
N VAL A 27 -6.49 10.38 -11.20
CA VAL A 27 -6.06 9.70 -12.42
C VAL A 27 -4.64 9.19 -12.20
N GLY A 28 -4.43 7.89 -12.42
CA GLY A 28 -3.14 7.23 -12.20
C GLY A 28 -3.02 6.49 -10.88
N ASP A 29 -3.95 6.70 -9.94
CA ASP A 29 -3.96 5.97 -8.67
C ASP A 29 -4.22 4.48 -8.91
N ASN A 30 -3.46 3.65 -8.20
CA ASN A 30 -3.73 2.23 -8.11
C ASN A 30 -4.79 1.97 -7.03
N VAL A 31 -5.68 1.01 -7.30
CA VAL A 31 -6.72 0.57 -6.37
C VAL A 31 -6.65 -0.92 -6.18
N LEU A 32 -6.72 -1.34 -4.92
CA LEU A 32 -6.81 -2.73 -4.52
C LEU A 32 -8.28 -3.14 -4.46
N PHE A 33 -8.60 -4.24 -5.13
CA PHE A 33 -9.88 -4.93 -5.00
C PHE A 33 -9.71 -6.15 -4.09
N ARG A 34 -10.52 -6.22 -3.03
CA ARG A 34 -10.62 -7.40 -2.17
C ARG A 34 -12.03 -7.95 -2.26
N VAL A 35 -12.15 -9.26 -2.48
CA VAL A 35 -13.44 -9.95 -2.53
C VAL A 35 -13.73 -10.59 -1.18
N GLU A 36 -14.89 -10.25 -0.62
CA GLU A 36 -15.41 -10.78 0.63
C GLU A 36 -16.80 -11.38 0.36
N GLY A 37 -16.82 -12.65 -0.06
CA GLY A 37 -18.04 -13.35 -0.47
C GLY A 37 -18.66 -12.75 -1.74
N GLN A 38 -19.70 -11.95 -1.57
CA GLN A 38 -20.39 -11.23 -2.66
C GLN A 38 -20.15 -9.71 -2.62
N VAL A 39 -19.30 -9.25 -1.69
CA VAL A 39 -18.93 -7.84 -1.54
C VAL A 39 -17.53 -7.64 -2.10
N VAL A 40 -17.32 -6.50 -2.75
CA VAL A 40 -15.98 -6.06 -3.15
C VAL A 40 -15.62 -4.82 -2.34
N VAL A 41 -14.53 -4.91 -1.59
CA VAL A 41 -13.92 -3.79 -0.87
C VAL A 41 -12.86 -3.17 -1.77
N LEU A 42 -12.92 -1.85 -1.90
CA LEU A 42 -12.06 -1.06 -2.77
C LEU A 42 -11.25 -0.10 -1.92
N ALA A 43 -9.92 -0.15 -2.05
CA ALA A 43 -9.01 0.71 -1.28
C ALA A 43 -8.01 1.38 -2.21
N LYS A 44 -7.70 2.66 -1.96
CA LYS A 44 -6.57 3.34 -2.60
C LYS A 44 -5.28 2.68 -2.12
N THR A 45 -4.41 2.33 -3.05
CA THR A 45 -3.07 1.89 -2.71
C THR A 45 -2.22 3.15 -2.49
N PRO A 46 -1.63 3.35 -1.30
CA PRO A 46 -0.73 4.48 -1.07
C PRO A 46 0.47 4.38 -2.03
N ASP A 47 0.97 5.52 -2.48
CA ASP A 47 2.23 5.53 -3.23
C ASP A 47 3.35 5.04 -2.28
N LEU A 48 4.23 4.18 -2.78
CA LEU A 48 5.39 3.74 -2.01
C LEU A 48 6.23 4.94 -1.53
N LEU A 49 6.31 6.00 -2.35
CA LEU A 49 7.03 7.21 -1.99
C LEU A 49 6.31 8.05 -0.93
N GLU A 50 4.97 7.98 -0.84
CA GLU A 50 4.23 8.60 0.27
C GLU A 50 4.55 7.95 1.62
N LEU A 51 5.03 6.70 1.61
CA LEU A 51 5.47 5.99 2.82
C LEU A 51 6.91 6.31 3.23
N ALA A 52 7.64 7.12 2.47
CA ALA A 52 9.02 7.48 2.79
C ALA A 52 9.10 8.16 4.17
N GLY A 53 9.88 7.58 5.09
CA GLY A 53 10.03 8.08 6.46
C GLY A 53 8.93 7.65 7.44
N SER A 54 7.98 6.81 7.03
CA SER A 54 6.94 6.25 7.92
C SER A 54 7.50 5.28 8.99
N VAL A 55 8.65 4.67 8.72
CA VAL A 55 9.34 3.78 9.66
C VAL A 55 10.40 4.59 10.43
N PRO A 56 10.34 4.65 11.77
CA PRO A 56 11.32 5.38 12.56
C PRO A 56 12.70 4.74 12.43
N VAL A 57 13.72 5.59 12.22
CA VAL A 57 15.12 5.14 12.14
C VAL A 57 15.69 4.99 13.56
N PRO A 58 16.17 3.80 13.96
CA PRO A 58 16.79 3.61 15.27
C PRO A 58 18.01 4.52 15.47
N PRO A 59 18.20 5.15 16.64
CA PRO A 59 19.35 6.02 16.88
C PRO A 59 20.70 5.33 16.69
N GLN A 60 20.76 4.02 16.93
CA GLN A 60 21.98 3.20 16.88
C GLN A 60 22.57 3.10 15.47
N VAL A 61 21.74 3.24 14.42
CA VAL A 61 22.17 3.16 13.02
C VAL A 61 22.43 4.52 12.39
N ARG A 62 22.20 5.63 13.13
CA ARG A 62 22.47 6.97 12.60
C ARG A 62 23.96 7.14 12.32
N GLY A 63 24.28 7.57 11.10
CA GLY A 63 25.66 7.81 10.65
C GLY A 63 26.39 6.56 10.15
N GLN A 64 25.78 5.37 10.22
CA GLN A 64 26.31 4.16 9.60
C GLN A 64 26.05 4.17 8.09
N SER A 65 26.90 3.48 7.32
CA SER A 65 26.68 3.26 5.89
C SER A 65 25.53 2.29 5.64
N TRP A 66 24.94 2.36 4.45
CA TRP A 66 23.87 1.45 4.06
C TRP A 66 24.34 -0.02 4.03
N GLU A 67 25.61 -0.25 3.67
CA GLU A 67 26.22 -1.58 3.64
C GLU A 67 26.31 -2.18 5.04
N GLU A 68 26.84 -1.43 6.02
CA GLU A 68 26.92 -1.86 7.43
C GLU A 68 25.54 -2.18 8.01
N ILE A 69 24.54 -1.34 7.73
CA ILE A 69 23.15 -1.55 8.18
C ILE A 69 22.57 -2.85 7.60
N ARG A 70 22.80 -3.11 6.31
CA ARG A 70 22.26 -4.30 5.64
C ARG A 70 22.90 -5.58 6.16
N GLU A 71 24.22 -5.61 6.29
CA GLU A 71 24.96 -6.78 6.81
C GLU A 71 24.54 -7.10 8.26
N ALA A 72 24.44 -6.09 9.13
CA ALA A 72 24.01 -6.28 10.52
C ALA A 72 22.55 -6.78 10.65
N SER A 73 21.66 -6.31 9.77
CA SER A 73 20.25 -6.71 9.76
C SER A 73 20.08 -8.18 9.33
N TRP A 74 20.80 -8.61 8.30
CA TRP A 74 20.80 -10.02 7.89
C TRP A 74 21.40 -10.91 8.98
N ALA A 75 22.56 -10.56 9.54
CA ALA A 75 23.20 -11.34 10.62
C ALA A 75 22.32 -11.50 11.89
N SER A 76 21.32 -10.64 12.08
CA SER A 76 20.37 -10.73 13.19
C SER A 76 19.18 -11.63 12.86
N GLN A 77 18.65 -11.57 11.63
CA GLN A 77 17.55 -12.45 11.19
C GLN A 77 17.94 -13.94 11.14
N TRP A 78 19.19 -14.25 10.79
CA TRP A 78 19.70 -15.63 10.81
C TRP A 78 19.77 -16.23 12.22
N ARG A 79 19.99 -15.41 13.27
CA ARG A 79 20.06 -15.88 14.66
C ARG A 79 18.69 -16.13 15.30
N GLU A 80 17.63 -15.47 14.83
CA GLU A 80 16.26 -15.72 15.29
C GLU A 80 15.62 -16.96 14.65
N GLY A 81 16.11 -17.43 13.50
CA GLY A 81 15.60 -18.62 12.81
C GLY A 81 16.15 -19.96 13.32
N GLU A 82 17.15 -19.95 14.22
CA GLU A 82 17.78 -21.15 14.81
C GLU A 82 17.33 -21.46 16.25
N ALA A 83 16.35 -20.72 16.81
CA ALA A 83 15.81 -20.91 18.15
C ALA A 83 14.40 -21.51 18.15
#